data_AF-A0A0R2DA50-F1
#
_entry.id   AF-A0A0R2DA50-F1
#
_cell.length_a   1.000
_cell.length_b   1.000
_cell.length_c   1.000
_cell.angle_alpha   90.00
_cell.angle_beta   90.00
_cell.angle_gamma   90.00
#
_symmetry.space_group_name_H-M   'P 1'
#
loop_
_entity.id
_entity.type
_entity.pdbx_description
1 polymer ?
#
loop_
_entity_poly.entity_id
_entity_poly.type
_entity_poly.pdbx_seq_one_letter_code
_entity_poly.pdbx_strand_id
1 'polypeptide(L)'
;MGFTGKKALEFKFKYIDAFNAMERALNKLPEEKLNPVLQAELAVTRAKTAKANALYRIAMATASETSKQTLLANAAKEITGEMIIPALQHKEYSATEVAKLVNASSANKVGRICNKLGLKAEQPGQNEYGRWASSKSKYSNKETPQWLYFDKGVTAIRQAMLKN
;
A
#
# COMPACT_ATOMS: atom_id res chain seq x y z
N MET A 1 6.34 -11.67 -58.04
CA MET A 1 6.71 -13.05 -58.43
C MET A 1 6.28 -13.99 -57.31
N GLY A 2 5.17 -14.70 -57.50
CA GLY A 2 4.61 -15.61 -56.49
C GLY A 2 5.25 -16.99 -56.57
N PHE A 3 5.28 -17.68 -55.43
CA PHE A 3 5.75 -19.05 -55.31
C PHE A 3 4.70 -19.99 -55.93
N THR A 4 4.81 -20.33 -57.21
CA THR A 4 3.84 -21.19 -57.93
C THR A 4 4.52 -22.35 -58.67
N GLY A 5 3.76 -23.42 -58.96
CA GLY A 5 4.26 -24.62 -59.65
C GLY A 5 5.01 -25.61 -58.75
N LYS A 6 5.93 -26.40 -59.33
CA LYS A 6 6.63 -27.52 -58.65
C LYS A 6 7.35 -27.10 -57.35
N LYS A 7 7.96 -25.91 -57.32
CA LYS A 7 8.64 -25.39 -56.12
C LYS A 7 7.66 -25.14 -54.97
N ALA A 8 6.44 -24.66 -55.26
CA ALA A 8 5.38 -24.50 -54.27
C ALA A 8 4.91 -25.82 -53.70
N LEU A 9 4.85 -26.85 -54.54
CA LEU A 9 4.50 -28.19 -54.12
C LEU A 9 5.58 -28.81 -53.22
N GLU A 10 6.86 -28.67 -53.59
CA GLU A 10 8.00 -29.13 -52.77
C GLU A 10 8.04 -28.46 -51.39
N PHE A 11 7.77 -27.16 -51.33
CA PHE A 11 7.70 -26.45 -50.05
C PHE A 11 6.55 -26.95 -49.18
N LYS A 12 5.37 -27.21 -49.76
CA LYS A 12 4.22 -27.78 -49.02
C LYS A 12 4.57 -29.13 -48.43
N PHE A 13 5.22 -30.02 -49.18
CA PHE A 13 5.65 -31.32 -48.66
C PHE A 13 6.65 -31.16 -47.52
N LYS A 14 7.68 -30.32 -47.69
CA LYS A 14 8.64 -30.02 -46.62
C LYS A 14 7.99 -29.45 -45.36
N TYR A 15 6.99 -28.58 -45.53
CA TYR A 15 6.24 -28.00 -44.43
C TYR A 15 5.42 -29.07 -43.69
N ILE A 16 4.71 -29.93 -44.43
CA ILE A 16 3.93 -31.03 -43.86
C ILE A 16 4.85 -31.99 -43.10
N ASP A 17 6.00 -32.34 -43.67
CA ASP A 17 6.97 -33.23 -43.02
C ASP A 17 7.54 -32.61 -41.73
N ALA A 18 7.86 -31.32 -41.76
CA ALA A 18 8.34 -30.58 -40.59
C ALA A 18 7.25 -30.48 -39.51
N PHE A 19 5.99 -30.20 -39.89
CA PHE A 19 4.85 -30.18 -38.98
C PHE A 19 4.61 -31.54 -38.33
N ASN A 20 4.61 -32.62 -39.13
CA ASN A 20 4.45 -34.00 -38.64
C ASN A 20 5.64 -34.43 -37.76
N ALA A 21 6.84 -33.94 -38.03
CA ALA A 21 8.00 -34.17 -37.17
C ALA A 21 7.86 -33.44 -35.82
N MET A 22 7.39 -32.20 -35.84
CA MET A 22 7.10 -31.41 -34.64
C MET A 22 5.99 -32.05 -33.80
N GLU A 23 4.89 -32.45 -34.41
CA GLU A 23 3.77 -33.12 -33.73
C GLU A 23 4.22 -34.43 -33.06
N ARG A 24 5.01 -35.25 -33.77
CA ARG A 24 5.60 -36.46 -33.19
C ARG A 24 6.56 -36.16 -32.04
N ALA A 25 7.29 -35.05 -32.08
CA ALA A 25 8.16 -34.64 -30.99
C ALA A 25 7.33 -34.20 -29.76
N LEU A 26 6.31 -33.38 -29.97
CA LEU A 26 5.40 -32.91 -28.91
C LEU A 26 4.65 -34.06 -28.25
N ASN A 27 4.14 -35.02 -29.02
CA ASN A 27 3.42 -36.19 -28.50
C ASN A 27 4.32 -37.18 -27.74
N LYS A 28 5.65 -37.10 -27.91
CA LYS A 28 6.63 -37.93 -27.19
C LYS A 28 7.17 -37.26 -25.94
N LEU A 29 6.98 -35.95 -25.78
CA LEU A 29 7.33 -35.29 -24.54
C LEU A 29 6.44 -35.85 -23.45
N PRO A 30 6.99 -36.31 -22.31
CA PRO A 30 6.16 -36.68 -21.19
C PRO A 30 5.34 -35.45 -20.77
N GLU A 31 4.02 -35.60 -20.67
CA GLU A 31 3.19 -34.64 -19.92
C GLU A 31 3.59 -34.74 -18.44
N GLU A 32 4.71 -34.11 -18.08
CA GLU A 32 5.10 -33.98 -16.68
C GLU A 32 4.13 -32.98 -16.04
N LYS A 33 3.00 -33.49 -15.60
CA LYS A 33 2.06 -32.72 -14.79
C LYS A 33 2.84 -32.25 -13.58
N LEU A 34 3.00 -30.94 -13.45
CA LEU A 34 3.57 -30.30 -12.27
C LEU A 34 3.01 -30.99 -11.02
N ASN A 35 3.88 -31.37 -10.08
CA ASN A 35 3.47 -32.02 -8.85
C ASN A 35 2.27 -31.26 -8.25
N PRO A 36 1.14 -31.93 -7.92
CA PRO A 36 -0.07 -31.25 -7.42
C PRO A 36 0.20 -30.36 -6.20
N VAL A 37 1.19 -30.71 -5.37
CA VAL A 37 1.66 -29.86 -4.26
C VAL A 37 2.24 -28.54 -4.77
N LEU A 38 3.13 -28.61 -5.76
CA LEU A 38 3.74 -27.43 -6.37
C LEU A 38 2.71 -26.56 -7.08
N GLN A 39 1.70 -27.17 -7.71
CA GLN A 39 0.58 -26.43 -8.32
C GLN A 39 -0.25 -25.68 -7.25
N ALA A 40 -0.52 -26.31 -6.12
CA ALA A 40 -1.22 -25.68 -5.01
C ALA A 40 -0.41 -24.51 -4.42
N GLU A 41 0.91 -24.68 -4.23
CA GLU A 41 1.80 -23.60 -3.78
C GLU A 41 1.85 -22.42 -4.76
N LEU A 42 1.92 -22.70 -6.07
CA LEU A 42 1.82 -21.70 -7.12
C LEU A 42 0.48 -20.96 -7.07
N ALA A 43 -0.63 -21.67 -6.86
CA ALA A 43 -1.95 -21.08 -6.74
C ALA A 43 -2.04 -20.14 -5.52
N VAL A 44 -1.53 -20.57 -4.36
CA VAL A 44 -1.45 -19.74 -3.14
C VAL A 44 -0.62 -18.49 -3.39
N THR A 45 0.54 -18.63 -4.04
CA THR A 45 1.45 -17.51 -4.33
C THR A 45 0.81 -16.52 -5.32
N ARG A 46 0.11 -17.01 -6.34
CA ARG A 46 -0.68 -16.18 -7.27
C ARG A 46 -1.82 -15.45 -6.57
N ALA A 47 -2.50 -16.10 -5.63
CA ALA A 47 -3.56 -15.46 -4.85
C ALA A 47 -3.00 -14.33 -3.96
N LYS A 48 -1.87 -14.56 -3.28
CA LYS A 48 -1.18 -13.55 -2.48
C LYS A 48 -0.74 -12.34 -3.31
N THR A 49 -0.10 -12.58 -4.46
CA THR A 49 0.34 -11.50 -5.36
C THR A 49 -0.84 -10.73 -5.95
N ALA A 50 -1.94 -11.40 -6.31
CA ALA A 50 -3.15 -10.73 -6.77
C ALA A 50 -3.76 -9.82 -5.69
N LYS A 51 -3.81 -10.29 -4.44
CA LYS A 51 -4.28 -9.50 -3.30
C LYS A 51 -3.38 -8.29 -3.03
N ALA A 52 -2.06 -8.47 -3.05
CA ALA A 52 -1.11 -7.39 -2.87
C ALA A 52 -1.24 -6.31 -3.97
N ASN A 53 -1.42 -6.73 -5.22
CA ASN A 53 -1.66 -5.82 -6.34
C ASN A 53 -2.98 -5.04 -6.20
N ALA A 54 -4.04 -5.70 -5.73
CA ALA A 54 -5.30 -5.02 -5.46
C ALA A 54 -5.13 -3.94 -4.36
N LEU A 55 -4.45 -4.27 -3.25
CA LEU A 55 -4.14 -3.33 -2.18
C LEU A 55 -3.30 -2.15 -2.67
N TYR A 56 -2.27 -2.39 -3.48
CA TYR A 56 -1.45 -1.35 -4.09
C TYR A 56 -2.28 -0.40 -4.96
N ARG A 57 -3.17 -0.93 -5.80
CA ARG A 57 -4.05 -0.10 -6.65
C ARG A 57 -5.00 0.76 -5.83
N ILE A 58 -5.57 0.22 -4.75
CA ILE A 58 -6.43 0.98 -3.83
C ILE A 58 -5.61 2.07 -3.14
N ALA A 59 -4.37 1.78 -2.74
CA ALA A 59 -3.47 2.76 -2.12
C ALA A 59 -3.20 3.94 -3.07
N MET A 60 -2.91 3.66 -4.34
CA MET A 60 -2.64 4.69 -5.35
C MET A 60 -3.86 5.55 -5.67
N ALA A 61 -5.07 5.00 -5.56
CA ALA A 61 -6.33 5.73 -5.78
C ALA A 61 -6.78 6.57 -4.56
N THR A 62 -6.16 6.38 -3.41
CA THR A 62 -6.53 7.04 -2.16
C THR A 62 -5.85 8.41 -2.03
N ALA A 63 -6.62 9.43 -1.64
CA ALA A 63 -6.10 10.79 -1.41
C ALA A 63 -5.38 10.95 -0.05
N SER A 64 -5.72 10.11 0.93
CA SER A 64 -5.10 10.13 2.27
C SER A 64 -3.74 9.43 2.26
N GLU A 65 -2.68 10.18 2.54
CA GLU A 65 -1.32 9.63 2.58
C GLU A 65 -1.15 8.54 3.66
N THR A 66 -1.84 8.67 4.79
CA THR A 66 -1.83 7.66 5.86
C THR A 66 -2.48 6.36 5.42
N SER A 67 -3.64 6.46 4.77
CA SER A 67 -4.36 5.29 4.26
C SER A 67 -3.55 4.61 3.16
N LYS A 68 -2.88 5.38 2.30
CA LYS A 68 -1.95 4.89 1.29
C LYS A 68 -0.79 4.10 1.92
N GLN A 69 -0.11 4.66 2.92
CA GLN A 69 0.99 3.96 3.62
C GLN A 69 0.53 2.67 4.29
N THR A 70 -0.64 2.67 4.92
CA THR A 70 -1.20 1.48 5.59
C THR A 70 -1.52 0.37 4.58
N LEU A 71 -2.13 0.74 3.45
CA LEU A 71 -2.44 -0.20 2.37
C LEU A 71 -1.17 -0.76 1.71
N LEU A 72 -0.14 0.07 1.54
CA LEU A 72 1.17 -0.38 1.04
C LEU A 72 1.86 -1.34 2.01
N ALA A 73 1.82 -1.07 3.32
CA ALA A 73 2.34 -1.96 4.35
C ALA A 73 1.65 -3.33 4.32
N ASN A 74 0.32 -3.33 4.17
CA ASN A 74 -0.47 -4.57 4.05
C ASN A 74 -0.15 -5.31 2.75
N ALA A 75 0.06 -4.61 1.62
CA ALA A 75 0.47 -5.23 0.37
C ALA A 75 1.85 -5.90 0.49
N ALA A 76 2.81 -5.24 1.13
CA ALA A 76 4.13 -5.79 1.40
C ALA A 76 4.03 -7.07 2.26
N LYS A 77 3.22 -7.04 3.33
CA LYS A 77 2.97 -8.19 4.21
C LYS A 77 2.42 -9.40 3.48
N GLU A 78 1.51 -9.23 2.52
CA GLU A 78 0.95 -10.35 1.75
C GLU A 78 2.01 -11.02 0.84
N ILE A 79 3.02 -10.26 0.39
CA ILE A 79 4.10 -10.77 -0.46
C ILE A 79 5.21 -11.41 0.37
N THR A 80 5.69 -10.72 1.41
CA THR A 80 6.87 -11.15 2.19
C THR A 80 6.51 -12.01 3.40
N GLY A 81 5.24 -12.01 3.82
CA GLY A 81 4.78 -12.64 5.07
C GLY A 81 5.10 -11.82 6.32
N GLU A 82 6.01 -10.85 6.21
CA GLU A 82 6.44 -9.99 7.32
C GLU A 82 5.78 -8.61 7.22
N MET A 83 5.34 -8.08 8.37
CA MET A 83 4.79 -6.74 8.41
C MET A 83 5.91 -5.70 8.31
N ILE A 84 6.19 -5.26 7.09
CA ILE A 84 7.09 -4.15 6.85
C ILE A 84 6.30 -2.86 7.12
N ILE A 85 6.48 -2.29 8.31
CA ILE A 85 5.92 -1.00 8.67
C ILE A 85 6.75 0.05 7.89
N PRO A 86 6.18 0.79 6.92
CA PRO A 86 6.87 1.96 6.37
C PRO A 86 7.17 2.87 7.55
N ALA A 87 8.45 3.20 7.76
CA ALA A 87 8.87 3.97 8.92
C ALA A 87 7.96 5.20 9.07
N LEU A 88 7.12 5.21 10.11
CA LEU A 88 6.43 6.41 10.54
C LEU A 88 7.55 7.40 10.84
N GLN A 89 7.80 8.36 9.93
CA GLN A 89 8.92 9.28 10.08
C GLN A 89 8.82 10.05 11.40
N HIS A 90 7.59 10.23 11.91
CA HIS A 90 7.31 10.93 13.15
C HIS A 90 6.27 10.19 13.97
N LYS A 91 6.50 10.08 15.27
CA LYS A 91 5.51 9.56 16.21
C LYS A 91 4.38 10.57 16.34
N GLU A 92 3.16 10.10 16.16
CA GLU A 92 1.95 10.92 16.16
C GLU A 92 1.20 10.75 17.46
N TYR A 93 0.78 11.87 18.04
CA TYR A 93 0.00 11.90 19.27
C TYR A 93 -1.31 12.64 19.04
N SER A 94 -2.41 12.04 19.48
CA SER A 94 -3.69 12.72 19.60
C SER A 94 -3.63 13.80 20.70
N ALA A 95 -4.53 14.79 20.64
CA ALA A 95 -4.63 15.82 21.67
C ALA A 95 -4.81 15.23 23.08
N THR A 96 -5.46 14.07 23.19
CA THR A 96 -5.67 13.35 24.44
C THR A 96 -4.37 12.74 24.98
N GLU A 97 -3.55 12.16 24.11
CA GLU A 97 -2.23 11.63 24.48
C GLU A 97 -1.27 12.75 24.86
N VAL A 98 -1.26 13.84 24.09
CA VAL A 98 -0.46 15.02 24.43
C VAL A 98 -0.87 15.58 25.79
N ALA A 99 -2.17 15.63 26.10
CA ALA A 99 -2.64 16.09 27.40
C ALA A 99 -2.08 15.23 28.54
N LYS A 100 -2.01 13.90 28.38
CA LYS A 100 -1.37 13.02 29.35
C LYS A 100 0.14 13.26 29.45
N LEU A 101 0.83 13.45 28.33
CA LEU A 101 2.29 13.68 28.29
C LEU A 101 2.76 15.01 28.89
N VAL A 102 1.86 16.01 28.93
CA VAL A 102 2.16 17.35 29.49
C VAL A 102 1.37 17.63 30.76
N ASN A 103 0.73 16.62 31.36
CA ASN A 103 -0.13 16.76 32.55
C ASN A 103 -1.21 17.85 32.43
N ALA A 104 -1.76 18.03 31.23
CA ALA A 104 -2.88 18.93 30.99
C ALA A 104 -4.20 18.32 31.47
N SER A 105 -5.05 19.17 32.06
CA SER A 105 -6.36 18.78 32.56
C SER A 105 -7.32 18.25 31.48
N SER A 106 -7.12 18.61 30.21
CA SER A 106 -7.95 18.13 29.09
C SER A 106 -7.28 18.29 27.73
N ALA A 107 -7.72 17.47 26.76
CA ALA A 107 -7.37 17.61 25.34
C ALA A 107 -7.80 18.98 24.76
N ASN A 108 -8.90 19.55 25.27
CA ASN A 108 -9.37 20.89 24.87
C ASN A 108 -8.37 21.99 25.24
N LYS A 109 -7.72 21.88 26.41
CA LYS A 109 -6.68 22.84 26.83
C LYS A 109 -5.49 22.81 25.87
N VAL A 110 -5.06 21.61 25.47
CA VAL A 110 -4.00 21.42 24.47
C VAL A 110 -4.38 22.05 23.13
N GLY A 111 -5.61 21.81 22.66
CA GLY A 111 -6.12 22.40 21.41
C GLY A 111 -6.15 23.94 21.43
N ARG A 112 -6.55 24.54 22.56
CA ARG A 112 -6.55 26.01 22.72
C ARG A 112 -5.14 26.60 22.69
N ILE A 113 -4.19 25.96 23.37
CA ILE A 113 -2.78 26.41 23.35
C ILE A 113 -2.18 26.26 21.96
N CYS A 114 -2.45 25.14 21.28
CA CYS A 114 -2.04 24.90 19.91
C CYS A 114 -2.54 26.00 18.96
N ASN A 115 -3.82 26.38 19.07
CA ASN A 115 -4.38 27.48 18.29
C ASN A 115 -3.74 28.84 18.66
N LYS A 116 -3.51 29.12 19.95
CA LYS A 116 -2.88 30.38 20.41
C LYS A 116 -1.45 30.55 19.91
N LEU A 117 -0.73 29.44 19.77
CA LEU A 117 0.65 29.40 19.26
C LEU A 117 0.72 29.34 17.72
N GLY A 118 -0.41 29.16 17.03
CA GLY A 118 -0.42 29.04 15.57
C GLY A 118 0.27 27.78 15.04
N LEU A 119 0.30 26.67 15.80
CA LEU A 119 1.07 25.47 15.43
C LEU A 119 0.40 24.62 14.34
N LYS A 120 -0.85 24.91 13.98
CA LYS A 120 -1.60 24.13 12.97
C LYS A 120 -1.23 24.58 11.56
N ALA A 121 -1.00 23.62 10.68
CA ALA A 121 -0.89 23.87 9.24
C ALA A 121 -2.27 24.19 8.64
N GLU A 122 -2.27 24.77 7.44
CA GLU A 122 -3.48 24.91 6.63
C GLU A 122 -4.09 23.52 6.33
N GLN A 123 -5.42 23.45 6.30
CA GLN A 123 -6.13 22.20 6.10
C GLN A 123 -6.50 22.02 4.62
N PRO A 124 -6.23 20.85 3.99
CA PRO A 124 -5.46 19.70 4.48
C PRO A 124 -3.94 19.89 4.31
N GLY A 125 -3.15 19.48 5.31
CA GLY A 125 -1.71 19.69 5.28
C GLY A 125 -0.97 19.20 6.53
N GLN A 126 0.36 19.34 6.50
CA GLN A 126 1.27 19.01 7.59
C GLN A 126 2.37 20.06 7.71
N ASN A 127 2.92 20.19 8.92
CA ASN A 127 4.10 20.99 9.20
C ASN A 127 5.01 20.25 10.20
N GLU A 128 6.02 20.92 10.72
CA GLU A 128 6.95 20.31 11.68
C GLU A 128 6.34 20.01 13.05
N TYR A 129 5.17 20.57 13.38
CA TYR A 129 4.49 20.39 14.67
C TYR A 129 3.41 19.31 14.64
N GLY A 130 2.95 18.92 13.45
CA GLY A 130 1.90 17.93 13.32
C GLY A 130 1.30 17.86 11.91
N ARG A 131 0.21 17.12 11.78
CA ARG A 131 -0.54 16.99 10.53
C ARG A 131 -2.03 16.83 10.74
N TRP A 132 -2.80 17.17 9.72
CA TRP A 132 -4.20 16.80 9.63
C TRP A 132 -4.35 15.32 9.26
N ALA A 133 -5.18 14.61 10.01
CA ALA A 133 -5.58 13.23 9.76
C ALA A 133 -7.11 13.15 9.67
N SER A 134 -7.63 12.30 8.79
CA SER A 134 -9.07 12.03 8.74
C SER A 134 -9.42 11.03 9.83
N SER A 135 -10.33 11.41 10.72
CA SER A 135 -10.79 10.57 11.83
C SER A 135 -12.29 10.30 11.69
N LYS A 136 -12.70 9.05 11.86
CA LYS A 136 -14.12 8.66 11.80
C LYS A 136 -14.86 9.24 13.00
N SER A 137 -15.96 9.95 12.75
CA SER A 137 -16.81 10.44 13.84
C SER A 137 -17.36 9.27 14.67
N LYS A 138 -17.34 9.42 16.00
CA LYS A 138 -17.84 8.40 16.92
C LYS A 138 -19.34 8.10 16.74
N TYR A 139 -20.10 9.08 16.27
CA TYR A 139 -21.56 9.05 16.22
C TYR A 139 -22.13 9.20 14.81
N SER A 140 -21.29 9.28 13.78
CA SER A 140 -21.71 9.49 12.40
C SER A 140 -20.77 8.81 11.42
N ASN A 141 -21.27 8.50 10.21
CA ASN A 141 -20.45 8.00 9.12
C ASN A 141 -19.59 9.09 8.45
N LYS A 142 -19.63 10.32 8.95
CA LYS A 142 -18.79 11.42 8.46
C LYS A 142 -17.35 11.28 8.96
N GLU A 143 -16.41 11.55 8.07
CA GLU A 143 -15.02 11.77 8.44
C GLU A 143 -14.80 13.22 8.86
N THR A 144 -14.09 13.41 9.96
CA THR A 144 -13.78 14.72 10.52
C THR A 144 -12.27 14.91 10.60
N PRO A 145 -11.76 16.09 10.20
CA PRO A 145 -10.33 16.39 10.29
C PRO A 145 -9.90 16.51 11.76
N GLN A 146 -8.87 15.75 12.14
CA GLN A 146 -8.25 15.77 13.45
C GLN A 146 -6.77 16.15 13.32
N TRP A 147 -6.30 17.08 14.15
CA TRP A 147 -4.89 17.43 14.21
C TRP A 147 -4.13 16.44 15.10
N LEU A 148 -3.09 15.82 14.56
CA LEU A 148 -2.15 14.96 15.29
C LEU A 148 -0.83 15.69 15.47
N TYR A 149 -0.24 15.58 16.65
CA TYR A 149 0.98 16.27 17.05
C TYR A 149 2.20 15.39 16.82
N PHE A 150 3.29 15.97 16.34
CA PHE A 150 4.62 15.37 16.36
C PHE A 150 5.38 15.76 17.63
N ASP A 151 6.53 15.13 17.88
CA ASP A 151 7.34 15.40 19.08
C ASP A 151 7.71 16.89 19.25
N LYS A 152 7.99 17.60 18.15
CA LYS A 152 8.20 19.06 18.17
C LYS A 152 6.97 19.83 18.65
N GLY A 153 5.77 19.45 18.19
CA GLY A 153 4.50 20.05 18.61
C GLY A 153 4.20 19.80 20.09
N VAL A 154 4.46 18.58 20.58
CA VAL A 154 4.35 18.24 22.01
C VAL A 154 5.29 19.10 22.86
N THR A 155 6.53 19.28 22.38
CA THR A 155 7.55 20.09 23.07
C THR A 155 7.15 21.56 23.15
N ALA A 156 6.64 22.14 22.05
CA ALA A 156 6.15 23.53 22.02
C ALA A 156 4.98 23.74 23.01
N ILE A 157 4.04 22.80 23.06
CA ILE A 157 2.92 22.86 24.02
C ILE A 157 3.41 22.74 25.46
N ARG A 158 4.36 21.83 25.73
CA ARG A 158 4.94 21.68 27.07
C ARG A 158 5.61 22.97 27.53
N GLN A 159 6.38 23.62 26.66
CA GLN A 159 7.03 24.89 26.97
C GLN A 159 6.02 26.01 27.24
N ALA A 160 4.92 26.08 26.49
CA ALA A 160 3.87 27.06 26.71
C ALA A 160 3.06 26.82 28.01
N MET A 161 3.04 25.58 28.52
CA MET A 161 2.45 25.29 29.83
C MET A 161 3.36 25.66 31.00
N LEU A 162 4.69 25.65 30.82
CA LEU A 162 5.65 26.07 31.85
C LEU A 162 5.75 27.58 32.01
N LYS A 163 5.35 28.35 30.98
CA LYS A 163 5.38 29.82 30.99
C LYS A 163 4.11 30.48 31.57
N ASN A 164 3.08 29.70 31.91
CA ASN A 164 1.84 30.17 32.57
C ASN A 164 1.77 29.60 33.98
#